data_AF-A0A7T5ESS7-F1
#
_entry.id   AF-A0A7T5ESS7-F1
#
_cell.length_a   1.000
_cell.length_b   1.000
_cell.length_c   1.000
_cell.angle_alpha   90.00
_cell.angle_beta   90.00
_cell.angle_gamma   90.00
#
_symmetry.space_group_name_H-M   'P 1'
#
loop_
_entity.id
_entity.type
_entity.pdbx_description
1 polymer ?
#
loop_
_entity_poly.entity_id
_entity_poly.type
_entity_poly.pdbx_seq_one_letter_code
_entity_poly.pdbx_strand_id
1 'polypeptide(L)'
;MHRFASYCLATGVLLVAMSGCGAATQAAVTNTTSVPGHSTHPELRFPKASDVSSVTVVSGPASLLYVSKNKQDQQQVISNLLKWLQSAKQTQVKAPKNLFRGTLHAHLGPPLLYLNLSNSKNPLLIRPAYFIVSKSKNQISTQYVKNVVAYGDKQHLVYLKSQELFQWIKQNQWKTDFELKH
;
A
#
# COMPACT_ATOMS: atom_id res chain seq x y z
N MET A 1 -4.48 -35.21 38.23
CA MET A 1 -5.04 -36.48 37.70
C MET A 1 -6.50 -36.59 38.17
N HIS A 2 -7.38 -37.09 37.29
CA HIS A 2 -8.85 -37.27 37.41
C HIS A 2 -9.70 -35.99 37.51
N ARG A 3 -10.32 -35.51 36.41
CA ARG A 3 -11.58 -35.94 35.75
C ARG A 3 -12.81 -35.80 36.66
N PHE A 4 -13.80 -34.98 36.26
CA PHE A 4 -15.17 -35.42 35.93
C PHE A 4 -15.90 -34.33 35.11
N ALA A 5 -16.64 -34.80 34.13
CA ALA A 5 -17.58 -34.10 33.26
C ALA A 5 -19.00 -34.62 33.56
N SER A 6 -20.03 -33.90 33.08
CA SER A 6 -21.46 -34.25 32.94
C SER A 6 -22.40 -33.53 33.90
N TYR A 7 -23.65 -33.22 33.57
CA TYR A 7 -24.42 -32.93 32.34
C TYR A 7 -25.87 -32.65 32.82
N CYS A 8 -26.70 -32.08 31.95
CA CYS A 8 -28.17 -32.19 31.89
C CYS A 8 -29.02 -31.23 32.77
N LEU A 9 -29.80 -30.33 32.11
CA LEU A 9 -31.23 -30.45 31.71
C LEU A 9 -32.15 -29.97 32.87
N ALA A 10 -33.22 -29.20 32.72
CA ALA A 10 -34.15 -29.05 31.61
C ALA A 10 -35.04 -27.80 31.79
N THR A 11 -35.67 -27.41 30.68
CA THR A 11 -37.05 -26.91 30.52
C THR A 11 -37.51 -25.65 31.27
N GLY A 12 -37.83 -24.64 30.45
CA GLY A 12 -38.82 -23.62 30.77
C GLY A 12 -39.35 -23.01 29.47
N VAL A 13 -40.21 -23.75 28.76
CA VAL A 13 -41.04 -23.18 27.68
C VAL A 13 -42.22 -22.50 28.35
N LEU A 14 -42.39 -21.19 28.13
CA LEU A 14 -43.70 -20.56 28.21
C LEU A 14 -43.90 -19.67 26.98
N LEU A 15 -44.84 -20.10 26.15
CA LEU A 15 -45.34 -19.42 24.96
C LEU A 15 -46.69 -18.82 25.34
N VAL A 16 -46.82 -17.50 25.30
CA VAL A 16 -48.12 -16.84 25.09
C VAL A 16 -47.90 -15.67 24.14
N ALA A 17 -48.44 -15.84 22.94
CA ALA A 17 -48.60 -14.80 21.95
C ALA A 17 -49.77 -13.89 22.35
N MET A 18 -49.65 -12.58 22.14
CA MET A 18 -50.79 -11.75 21.73
C MET A 18 -50.36 -10.65 20.75
N SER A 19 -50.95 -10.79 19.58
CA SER A 19 -51.22 -9.89 18.47
C SER A 19 -51.18 -8.39 18.80
N GLY A 20 -50.20 -7.70 18.23
CA GLY A 20 -50.20 -6.25 18.07
C GLY A 20 -49.91 -5.92 16.61
N CYS A 21 -50.97 -5.61 15.86
CA CYS A 21 -50.90 -5.20 14.46
C CYS A 21 -50.23 -3.83 14.36
N GLY A 22 -48.97 -3.82 13.93
CA GLY A 22 -48.21 -2.61 13.65
C GLY A 22 -47.33 -2.84 12.44
N ALA A 23 -47.81 -2.41 11.27
CA ALA A 23 -47.10 -2.47 10.02
C ALA A 23 -45.86 -1.55 10.07
N ALA A 24 -44.69 -2.15 10.28
CA ALA A 24 -43.41 -1.57 9.90
C ALA A 24 -42.74 -2.57 8.96
N THR A 25 -42.87 -2.30 7.68
CA THR A 25 -42.29 -3.04 6.56
C THR A 25 -40.80 -3.22 6.81
N GLN A 26 -40.39 -4.46 7.07
CA GLN A 26 -38.99 -4.86 7.01
C GLN A 26 -38.58 -4.73 5.55
N ALA A 27 -37.84 -3.66 5.24
CA ALA A 27 -37.18 -3.53 3.96
C ALA A 27 -36.21 -4.70 3.84
N ALA A 28 -36.57 -5.59 2.93
CA ALA A 28 -35.78 -6.73 2.51
C ALA A 28 -34.34 -6.29 2.22
N VAL A 29 -33.42 -7.19 2.57
CA VAL A 29 -32.05 -7.20 2.08
C VAL A 29 -32.12 -7.23 0.55
N THR A 30 -32.11 -6.06 -0.08
CA THR A 30 -31.86 -5.95 -1.50
C THR A 30 -30.38 -6.20 -1.67
N ASN A 31 -30.05 -7.43 -2.05
CA ASN A 31 -28.86 -7.77 -2.80
C ASN A 31 -28.67 -6.67 -3.86
N THR A 32 -27.76 -5.74 -3.57
CA THR A 32 -27.39 -4.73 -4.54
C THR A 32 -26.61 -5.46 -5.61
N THR A 33 -27.30 -5.63 -6.72
CA THR A 33 -26.84 -6.04 -8.03
C THR A 33 -25.40 -5.58 -8.22
N SER A 34 -24.47 -6.52 -8.11
CA SER A 34 -23.14 -6.37 -8.65
C SER A 34 -23.31 -6.17 -10.15
N VAL A 35 -23.18 -4.92 -10.60
CA VAL A 35 -22.97 -4.61 -12.01
C VAL A 35 -21.78 -5.47 -12.47
N PRO A 36 -21.90 -6.28 -13.53
CA PRO A 36 -20.77 -7.04 -14.06
C PRO A 36 -19.84 -6.07 -14.79
N GLY A 37 -19.05 -5.35 -14.01
CA GLY A 37 -17.80 -4.75 -14.42
C GLY A 37 -16.71 -5.47 -13.64
N HIS A 38 -16.15 -6.52 -14.21
CA HIS A 38 -14.87 -7.06 -13.77
C HIS A 38 -13.82 -5.94 -13.96
N SER A 39 -13.71 -5.01 -13.00
CA SER A 39 -12.43 -4.38 -12.73
C SER A 39 -11.59 -5.44 -12.03
N THR A 40 -11.07 -6.37 -12.84
CA THR A 40 -9.89 -7.12 -12.47
C THR A 40 -8.83 -6.08 -12.20
N HIS A 41 -8.65 -5.71 -10.92
CA HIS A 41 -7.39 -5.12 -10.51
C HIS A 41 -6.32 -6.05 -11.06
N PRO A 42 -5.41 -5.57 -11.93
CA PRO A 42 -4.40 -6.43 -12.52
C PRO A 42 -3.72 -7.18 -11.38
N GLU A 43 -3.67 -8.50 -11.51
CA GLU A 43 -3.10 -9.39 -10.51
C GLU A 43 -1.74 -8.83 -10.09
N LEU A 44 -1.58 -8.60 -8.79
CA LEU A 44 -0.36 -8.04 -8.23
C LEU A 44 0.79 -9.02 -8.48
N ARG A 45 1.59 -8.76 -9.51
CA ARG A 45 2.77 -9.57 -9.84
C ARG A 45 4.04 -8.86 -9.42
N PHE A 46 4.81 -9.54 -8.59
CA PHE A 46 6.17 -9.12 -8.23
C PHE A 46 7.16 -9.76 -9.21
N PRO A 47 8.15 -8.99 -9.74
CA PRO A 47 9.15 -9.55 -10.63
C PRO A 47 10.04 -10.56 -9.88
N LYS A 48 10.63 -11.50 -10.60
CA LYS A 48 11.71 -12.32 -10.04
C LYS A 48 12.98 -11.49 -9.96
N ALA A 49 13.91 -11.86 -9.07
CA ALA A 49 15.21 -11.18 -8.97
C ALA A 49 15.97 -11.16 -10.30
N SER A 50 15.90 -12.26 -11.07
CA SER A 50 16.49 -12.37 -12.41
C SER A 50 15.93 -11.38 -13.43
N ASP A 51 14.71 -10.88 -13.20
CA ASP A 51 14.02 -9.98 -14.12
C ASP A 51 14.41 -8.52 -13.85
N VAL A 52 15.03 -8.22 -12.71
CA VAL A 52 15.42 -6.87 -12.29
C VAL A 52 16.87 -6.61 -12.71
N SER A 53 17.06 -5.71 -13.68
CA SER A 53 18.39 -5.33 -14.18
C SER A 53 19.11 -4.35 -13.26
N SER A 54 18.36 -3.45 -12.63
CA SER A 54 18.90 -2.45 -11.69
C SER A 54 17.81 -1.81 -10.85
N VAL A 55 18.24 -1.13 -9.78
CA VAL A 55 17.38 -0.24 -8.99
C VAL A 55 17.99 1.16 -9.06
N THR A 56 17.15 2.17 -9.25
CA THR A 56 17.56 3.58 -9.16
C THR A 56 16.68 4.33 -8.19
N VAL A 57 17.23 5.37 -7.58
CA VAL A 57 16.49 6.27 -6.67
C VAL A 57 16.48 7.66 -7.26
N VAL A 58 15.32 8.31 -7.31
CA VAL A 58 15.18 9.74 -7.60
C VAL A 58 14.77 10.45 -6.33
N SER A 59 15.55 11.45 -5.91
CA SER A 59 15.30 12.15 -4.64
C SER A 59 15.72 13.62 -4.69
N GLY A 60 15.02 14.45 -3.91
CA GLY A 60 15.33 15.87 -3.73
C GLY A 60 14.69 16.79 -4.78
N PRO A 61 14.81 18.12 -4.58
CA PRO A 61 14.09 19.13 -5.34
C PRO A 61 14.48 19.18 -6.83
N ALA A 62 15.73 18.81 -7.16
CA ALA A 62 16.22 18.71 -8.53
C ALA A 62 16.00 17.33 -9.17
N SER A 63 15.27 16.42 -8.51
CA SER A 63 15.10 15.03 -8.95
C SER A 63 16.44 14.34 -9.22
N LEU A 64 17.37 14.45 -8.27
CA LEU A 64 18.70 13.86 -8.37
C LEU A 64 18.59 12.35 -8.53
N LEU A 65 19.30 11.81 -9.52
CA LEU A 65 19.32 10.38 -9.83
C LEU A 65 20.47 9.72 -9.07
N TYR A 66 20.16 8.66 -8.34
CA TYR A 66 21.12 7.83 -7.63
C TYR A 66 21.12 6.42 -8.20
N VAL A 67 22.31 5.84 -8.30
CA VAL A 67 22.56 4.47 -8.80
C VAL A 67 23.28 3.67 -7.72
N SER A 68 23.17 2.35 -7.77
CA SER A 68 23.92 1.48 -6.85
C SER A 68 25.42 1.66 -7.04
N LYS A 69 26.16 1.71 -5.92
CA LYS A 69 27.62 1.92 -5.92
C LYS A 69 28.41 0.81 -6.61
N ASN A 70 27.92 -0.42 -6.48
CA ASN A 70 28.52 -1.59 -7.11
C ASN A 70 27.46 -2.69 -7.32
N LYS A 71 27.85 -3.75 -8.04
CA LYS A 71 26.96 -4.87 -8.36
C LYS A 71 26.50 -5.66 -7.14
N GLN A 72 27.35 -5.81 -6.12
CA GLN A 72 27.01 -6.56 -4.91
C GLN A 72 25.91 -5.86 -4.11
N ASP A 73 26.07 -4.56 -3.88
CA ASP A 73 25.07 -3.72 -3.21
C ASP A 73 23.75 -3.74 -3.97
N GLN A 74 23.81 -3.68 -5.31
CA GLN A 74 22.62 -3.76 -6.14
C GLN A 74 21.86 -5.08 -5.93
N GLN A 75 22.56 -6.23 -5.93
CA GLN A 75 21.91 -7.53 -5.73
C GLN A 75 21.33 -7.66 -4.31
N GLN A 76 22.02 -7.14 -3.30
CA GLN A 76 21.52 -7.13 -1.93
C GLN A 76 20.25 -6.27 -1.80
N VAL A 77 20.25 -5.08 -2.40
CA VAL A 77 19.08 -4.19 -2.44
C VAL A 77 17.91 -4.86 -3.16
N ILE A 78 18.12 -5.45 -4.33
CA ILE A 78 17.08 -6.17 -5.07
C ILE A 78 16.49 -7.29 -4.21
N SER A 79 17.33 -8.11 -3.58
CA SER A 79 16.89 -9.21 -2.70
C SER A 79 16.03 -8.71 -1.54
N ASN A 80 16.48 -7.66 -0.84
CA ASN A 80 15.74 -7.05 0.27
C ASN A 80 14.39 -6.47 -0.19
N LEU A 81 14.38 -5.73 -1.30
CA LEU A 81 13.16 -5.14 -1.87
C LEU A 81 12.13 -6.21 -2.22
N LEU A 82 12.55 -7.27 -2.92
CA LEU A 82 11.65 -8.36 -3.30
C LEU A 82 11.12 -9.11 -2.08
N LYS A 83 11.97 -9.36 -1.07
CA LYS A 83 11.54 -9.98 0.19
C LYS A 83 10.46 -9.13 0.87
N TRP A 84 10.64 -7.82 0.98
CA TRP A 84 9.67 -6.93 1.62
C TRP A 84 8.39 -6.75 0.80
N LEU A 85 8.46 -6.81 -0.53
CA LEU A 85 7.29 -6.77 -1.41
C LEU A 85 6.48 -8.06 -1.29
N GLN A 86 7.14 -9.21 -1.34
CA GLN A 86 6.50 -10.53 -1.21
C GLN A 86 5.83 -10.75 0.15
N SER A 87 6.38 -10.17 1.22
CA SER A 87 5.78 -10.25 2.55
C SER A 87 4.69 -9.21 2.81
N ALA A 88 4.53 -8.22 1.93
CA ALA A 88 3.60 -7.13 2.12
C ALA A 88 2.15 -7.55 1.87
N LYS A 89 1.23 -6.93 2.60
CA LYS A 89 -0.21 -7.15 2.41
C LYS A 89 -0.81 -5.98 1.63
N GLN A 90 -1.56 -6.28 0.57
CA GLN A 90 -2.32 -5.26 -0.14
C GLN A 90 -3.33 -4.59 0.82
N THR A 91 -3.46 -3.27 0.72
CA THR A 91 -4.35 -2.47 1.55
C THR A 91 -5.03 -1.41 0.70
N GLN A 92 -6.10 -0.83 1.23
CA GLN A 92 -6.67 0.40 0.69
C GLN A 92 -6.13 1.61 1.46
N VAL A 93 -6.10 2.75 0.80
CA VAL A 93 -5.68 4.03 1.38
C VAL A 93 -6.78 5.05 1.16
N LYS A 94 -7.19 5.73 2.23
CA LYS A 94 -8.14 6.83 2.17
C LYS A 94 -7.40 8.16 2.08
N ALA A 95 -7.73 8.95 1.06
CA ALA A 95 -7.19 10.29 0.94
C ALA A 95 -7.73 11.23 2.04
N PRO A 96 -6.91 12.12 2.59
CA PRO A 96 -7.37 13.16 3.50
C PRO A 96 -8.26 14.18 2.76
N LYS A 97 -9.12 14.90 3.49
CA LYS A 97 -10.06 15.86 2.89
C LYS A 97 -9.37 17.12 2.33
N ASN A 98 -8.27 17.53 2.95
CA ASN A 98 -7.56 18.80 2.68
C ASN A 98 -6.40 18.63 1.68
N LEU A 99 -6.61 17.88 0.59
CA LEU A 99 -5.61 17.73 -0.47
C LEU A 99 -5.22 19.11 -1.04
N PHE A 100 -3.93 19.31 -1.25
CA PHE A 100 -3.45 20.45 -2.01
C PHE A 100 -3.86 20.30 -3.49
N ARG A 101 -4.38 21.39 -4.09
CA ARG A 101 -4.91 21.39 -5.47
C ARG A 101 -4.14 22.31 -6.43
N GLY A 102 -2.97 22.80 -6.04
CA GLY A 102 -2.13 23.63 -6.90
C GLY A 102 -1.07 22.82 -7.67
N THR A 103 -0.33 23.51 -8.53
CA THR A 103 0.83 22.95 -9.24
C THR A 103 2.10 23.18 -8.42
N LEU A 104 2.93 22.14 -8.30
CA LEU A 104 4.27 22.25 -7.74
C LEU A 104 5.28 22.03 -8.86
N HIS A 105 6.23 22.95 -8.99
CA HIS A 105 7.34 22.84 -9.96
C HIS A 105 8.56 22.10 -9.37
N ALA A 106 8.45 21.56 -8.16
CA ALA A 106 9.51 20.83 -7.48
C ALA A 106 9.00 19.50 -6.93
N HIS A 107 9.86 18.49 -6.89
CA HIS A 107 9.57 17.23 -6.21
C HIS A 107 9.73 17.41 -4.69
N LEU A 108 8.60 17.59 -4.01
CA LEU A 108 8.53 17.71 -2.54
C LEU A 108 8.17 16.38 -1.86
N GLY A 109 8.08 15.31 -2.65
CA GLY A 109 7.73 13.97 -2.18
C GLY A 109 8.91 13.21 -1.57
N PRO A 110 8.65 12.05 -0.97
CA PRO A 110 9.70 11.11 -0.59
C PRO A 110 10.53 10.66 -1.81
N PRO A 111 11.68 10.01 -1.57
CA PRO A 111 12.43 9.33 -2.61
C PRO A 111 11.54 8.35 -3.40
N LEU A 112 11.78 8.31 -4.71
CA LEU A 112 11.12 7.42 -5.66
C LEU A 112 12.10 6.33 -6.06
N LEU A 113 11.72 5.07 -5.90
CA LEU A 113 12.52 3.94 -6.34
C LEU A 113 11.98 3.38 -7.64
N TYR A 114 12.88 3.09 -8.57
CA TYR A 114 12.54 2.46 -9.83
C TYR A 114 13.25 1.11 -9.93
N LEU A 115 12.48 0.03 -10.01
CA LEU A 115 12.96 -1.29 -10.37
C LEU A 115 12.96 -1.37 -11.89
N ASN A 116 14.14 -1.31 -12.48
CA ASN A 116 14.32 -1.44 -13.92
C ASN A 116 14.32 -2.94 -14.26
N LEU A 117 13.45 -3.32 -15.18
CA LEU A 117 13.27 -4.69 -15.63
C LEU A 117 14.11 -4.95 -16.87
N SER A 118 14.78 -6.10 -16.94
CA SER A 118 15.62 -6.49 -18.09
C SER A 118 14.79 -6.63 -19.39
N ASN A 119 13.50 -6.95 -19.27
CA ASN A 119 12.59 -7.23 -20.37
C ASN A 119 11.51 -6.14 -20.58
N SER A 120 11.59 -5.00 -19.89
CA SER A 120 10.59 -3.95 -19.98
C SER A 120 11.22 -2.57 -19.98
N LYS A 121 10.73 -1.69 -20.87
CA LYS A 121 11.09 -0.26 -20.88
C LYS A 121 10.42 0.53 -19.77
N ASN A 122 9.37 -0.03 -19.17
CA ASN A 122 8.61 0.61 -18.10
C ASN A 122 9.11 0.06 -16.75
N PRO A 123 9.79 0.90 -15.93
CA PRO A 123 10.19 0.49 -14.60
C PRO A 123 9.00 0.44 -13.66
N LEU A 124 9.11 -0.40 -12.63
CA LEU A 124 8.16 -0.43 -11.52
C LEU A 124 8.57 0.61 -10.48
N LEU A 125 7.63 1.46 -10.09
CA LEU A 125 7.78 2.47 -9.06
C LEU A 125 7.51 1.88 -7.68
N ILE A 126 8.37 2.20 -6.72
CA ILE A 126 8.14 2.00 -5.28
C ILE A 126 8.33 3.35 -4.59
N ARG A 127 7.39 3.72 -3.72
CA ARG A 127 7.51 4.91 -2.87
C ARG A 127 6.66 4.78 -1.61
N PRO A 128 6.99 5.46 -0.50
CA PRO A 128 6.05 5.65 0.59
C PRO A 128 4.72 6.20 0.04
N ALA A 129 3.60 5.68 0.54
CA ALA A 129 2.31 6.27 0.25
C ALA A 129 2.21 7.61 1.00
N TYR A 130 1.89 8.67 0.28
CA TYR A 130 1.80 10.02 0.82
C TYR A 130 0.76 10.86 0.08
N PHE A 131 0.32 11.90 0.75
CA PHE A 131 -0.50 12.98 0.20
C PHE A 131 0.19 14.31 0.45
N ILE A 132 0.05 15.25 -0.49
CA ILE A 132 0.36 16.65 -0.22
C ILE A 132 -0.95 17.31 0.21
N VAL A 133 -0.95 17.86 1.42
CA VAL A 133 -2.12 18.52 1.99
C VAL A 133 -1.87 20.01 2.19
N SER A 134 -2.91 20.82 2.06
CA SER A 134 -2.88 22.22 2.50
C SER A 134 -3.09 22.27 4.01
N LYS A 135 -2.14 22.92 4.71
CA LYS A 135 -2.27 23.29 6.12
C LYS A 135 -2.92 24.67 6.28
N SER A 136 -2.60 25.59 5.36
CA SER A 136 -3.16 26.94 5.28
C SER A 136 -3.00 27.47 3.84
N LYS A 137 -3.44 28.72 3.59
CA LYS A 137 -3.44 29.36 2.26
C LYS A 137 -2.09 29.26 1.52
N ASN A 138 -0.97 29.32 2.25
CA ASN A 138 0.38 29.31 1.68
C ASN A 138 1.28 28.19 2.26
N GLN A 139 0.71 27.24 3.00
CA GLN A 139 1.48 26.18 3.63
C GLN A 139 0.97 24.81 3.20
N ILE A 140 1.88 24.01 2.67
CA ILE A 140 1.65 22.61 2.34
C ILE A 140 2.47 21.69 3.24
N SER A 141 2.05 20.43 3.31
CA SER A 141 2.77 19.40 4.06
C SER A 141 2.63 18.05 3.37
N THR A 142 3.68 17.25 3.45
CA THR A 142 3.63 15.83 3.09
C THR A 142 3.06 15.06 4.27
N GLN A 143 1.93 14.37 4.06
CA GLN A 143 1.33 13.44 5.01
C GLN A 143 1.56 12.01 4.53
N TYR A 144 2.32 11.26 5.30
CA TYR A 144 2.58 9.85 5.02
C TYR A 144 1.46 8.96 5.54
N VAL A 145 1.14 7.92 4.77
CA VAL A 145 0.35 6.79 5.25
C VAL A 145 1.31 5.82 5.93
N LYS A 146 1.20 5.69 7.26
CA LYS A 146 2.16 4.95 8.08
C LYS A 146 2.30 3.50 7.59
N ASN A 147 3.54 3.07 7.37
CA ASN A 147 3.91 1.70 6.99
C ASN A 147 3.28 1.22 5.68
N VAL A 148 2.91 2.14 4.78
CA VAL A 148 2.33 1.81 3.48
C VAL A 148 3.20 2.37 2.36
N VAL A 149 3.44 1.56 1.34
CA VAL A 149 4.09 1.96 0.10
C VAL A 149 3.12 1.83 -1.07
N ALA A 150 3.30 2.68 -2.07
CA ALA A 150 2.71 2.49 -3.39
C ALA A 150 3.71 1.70 -4.26
N TYR A 151 3.21 0.70 -4.97
CA TYR A 151 3.97 -0.15 -5.88
C TYR A 151 3.22 -0.33 -7.20
N GLY A 152 3.94 -0.30 -8.31
CA GLY A 152 3.41 -0.62 -9.63
C GLY A 152 3.99 0.26 -10.72
N ASP A 153 3.41 0.24 -11.91
CA ASP A 153 3.84 1.15 -12.98
C ASP A 153 3.27 2.57 -12.77
N LYS A 154 3.57 3.48 -13.70
CA LYS A 154 3.10 4.88 -13.61
C LYS A 154 1.58 5.03 -13.68
N GLN A 155 0.87 4.05 -14.25
CA GLN A 155 -0.57 4.09 -14.49
C GLN A 155 -1.35 3.27 -13.43
N HIS A 156 -0.75 2.20 -12.91
CA HIS A 156 -1.39 1.25 -12.02
C HIS A 156 -0.57 1.09 -10.75
N LEU A 157 -0.96 1.82 -9.70
CA LEU A 157 -0.38 1.67 -8.37
C LEU A 157 -1.32 0.88 -7.47
N VAL A 158 -0.77 -0.10 -6.78
CA VAL A 158 -1.38 -0.72 -5.59
C VAL A 158 -0.74 -0.18 -4.33
N TYR A 159 -1.45 -0.31 -3.20
CA TYR A 159 -0.91 0.05 -1.89
C TYR A 159 -0.62 -1.20 -1.08
N LEU A 160 0.59 -1.27 -0.54
CA LEU A 160 1.11 -2.42 0.18
C LEU A 160 1.52 -1.99 1.59
N LYS A 161 1.03 -2.69 2.60
CA LYS A 161 1.48 -2.52 3.99
C LYS A 161 2.79 -3.28 4.19
N SER A 162 3.88 -2.52 4.33
CA SER A 162 5.24 -3.02 4.55
C SER A 162 5.98 -1.99 5.41
N GLN A 163 6.26 -2.34 6.68
CA GLN A 163 6.88 -1.41 7.61
C GLN A 163 8.34 -1.20 7.27
N GLU A 164 9.06 -2.28 7.00
CA GLU A 164 10.49 -2.31 6.71
C GLU A 164 10.80 -1.48 5.47
N LEU A 165 10.12 -1.74 4.36
CA LEU A 165 10.30 -0.99 3.11
C LEU A 165 9.91 0.48 3.28
N PHE A 166 8.81 0.76 3.96
CA PHE A 166 8.40 2.15 4.24
C PHE A 166 9.47 2.92 5.02
N GLN A 167 9.99 2.33 6.11
CA GLN A 167 11.00 2.99 6.94
C GLN A 167 12.33 3.13 6.22
N TRP A 168 12.76 2.10 5.50
CA TRP A 168 14.01 2.13 4.73
C TRP A 168 14.02 3.25 3.69
N ILE A 169 12.90 3.46 2.97
CA ILE A 169 12.79 4.59 2.04
C ILE A 169 12.66 5.93 2.79
N LYS A 170 11.73 6.03 3.74
CA LYS A 170 11.40 7.29 4.43
C LYS A 170 12.58 7.85 5.22
N GLN A 171 13.37 6.99 5.85
CA GLN A 171 14.51 7.37 6.69
C GLN A 171 15.81 7.54 5.89
N ASN A 172 15.75 7.47 4.56
CA ASN A 172 16.92 7.57 3.68
C ASN A 172 18.00 6.52 3.93
N GLN A 173 17.63 5.34 4.44
CA GLN A 173 18.58 4.24 4.68
C GLN A 173 19.20 3.76 3.37
N TRP A 174 18.49 3.88 2.24
CA TRP A 174 19.01 3.61 0.91
C TRP A 174 20.28 4.39 0.54
N LYS A 175 20.57 5.54 1.18
CA LYS A 175 21.79 6.31 0.84
C LYS A 175 23.09 5.56 1.13
N THR A 176 23.07 4.51 1.94
CA THR A 176 24.26 3.68 2.18
C THR A 176 24.68 2.89 0.94
N ASP A 177 23.72 2.50 0.09
CA ASP A 177 23.93 1.54 -1.00
C ASP A 177 23.98 2.23 -2.38
N PHE A 178 23.72 3.54 -2.40
CA PHE A 178 23.58 4.33 -3.62
C PHE A 178 24.49 5.57 -3.59
N GLU A 179 24.90 6.01 -4.78
CA GLU A 179 25.65 7.24 -5.00
C GLU A 179 24.97 8.10 -6.07
N LEU A 180 25.29 9.39 -6.04
CA LEU A 180 24.75 10.34 -7.01
C LEU A 180 25.31 9.98 -8.40
N LYS A 181 24.44 9.84 -9.40
CA LYS A 181 24.86 9.65 -10.78
C LYS A 181 25.39 10.98 -11.31
N HIS A 182 26.69 11.01 -11.61
CA HIS A 182 27.37 12.12 -12.26
C HIS A 182 27.11 12.14 -13.78
#